data_AF-A0A3S4IUX5-F1
#
_entry.id   AF-A0A3S4IUX5-F1
#
_cell.length_a   1.000
_cell.length_b   1.000
_cell.length_c   1.000
_cell.angle_alpha   90.00
_cell.angle_beta   90.00
_cell.angle_gamma   90.00
#
_symmetry.space_group_name_H-M   'P 1'
#
loop_
_entity.id
_entity.type
_entity.pdbx_description
1 polymer ?
#
loop_
_entity_poly.entity_id
_entity_poly.type
_entity_poly.pdbx_seq_one_letter_code
_entity_poly.pdbx_strand_id
1 'polypeptide(L)'
;MILQLVWSKYGRMMKAIRDDEDAAIAMGVNTFRIKTCAFATSAFFEGIGGGLLASLLTTISPGLFDFMLTFQLLIIIVLGGLGSTTGALLGTVLVVGSGEWLRFLDQPLQFFGHDLGAYPGLRMVVFSLLLLIIMLFAREGLLGKKEIWQTGRRSGGYGGK
;
A
#
# COMPACT_ATOMS: atom_id res chain seq x y z
N MET A 1 0.92 3.80 15.87
CA MET A 1 0.60 5.22 15.55
C MET A 1 -0.50 5.35 14.51
N ILE A 2 -0.30 4.88 13.26
CA ILE A 2 -1.31 4.99 12.19
C ILE A 2 -2.68 4.39 12.56
N LEU A 3 -2.74 3.20 13.15
CA LEU A 3 -4.02 2.58 13.55
C LEU A 3 -4.77 3.41 14.61
N GLN A 4 -4.05 4.09 15.51
CA GLN A 4 -4.66 4.98 16.51
C GLN A 4 -5.24 6.24 15.86
N LEU A 5 -4.60 6.75 14.81
CA LEU A 5 -5.10 7.89 14.03
C LEU A 5 -6.39 7.51 13.28
N VAL A 6 -6.43 6.31 12.67
CA VAL A 6 -7.59 5.77 11.95
C VAL A 6 -8.82 5.62 12.85
N TRP A 7 -8.65 5.17 14.10
CA TRP A 7 -9.77 5.00 15.04
C TRP A 7 -10.11 6.27 15.85
N SER A 8 -9.29 7.32 15.74
CA SER A 8 -9.54 8.61 16.40
C SER A 8 -10.70 9.37 15.74
N LYS A 9 -11.13 10.47 16.38
CA LYS A 9 -12.11 11.42 15.81
C LYS A 9 -11.66 11.92 14.44
N TYR A 10 -10.35 12.16 14.28
CA TYR A 10 -9.75 12.59 13.01
C TYR A 10 -9.91 11.56 11.90
N GLY A 11 -9.67 10.27 12.16
CA GLY A 11 -9.88 9.22 11.17
C GLY A 11 -11.34 9.07 10.73
N ARG A 12 -12.30 9.26 11.64
CA ARG A 12 -13.74 9.28 11.28
C ARG A 12 -14.09 10.48 10.40
N MET A 13 -13.55 11.66 10.69
CA MET A 13 -13.72 12.85 9.86
C MET A 13 -13.09 12.66 8.47
N MET A 14 -11.89 12.07 8.39
CA MET A 14 -11.26 11.74 7.10
C MET A 14 -12.11 10.77 6.27
N LYS A 15 -12.72 9.77 6.92
CA LYS A 15 -13.62 8.83 6.25
C LYS A 15 -14.90 9.50 5.75
N ALA A 16 -15.49 10.39 6.55
CA ALA A 16 -16.67 11.15 6.14
C ALA A 16 -16.39 12.02 4.91
N ILE A 17 -15.25 12.74 4.90
CA ILE A 17 -14.82 13.55 3.75
C ILE A 17 -14.59 12.71 2.50
N ARG A 18 -14.10 11.48 2.66
CA ARG A 18 -13.89 10.55 1.54
C ARG A 18 -15.20 10.03 0.95
N ASP A 19 -16.22 9.84 1.78
CA ASP A 19 -17.51 9.30 1.34
C ASP A 19 -18.36 10.41 0.67
N ASP A 20 -18.46 11.59 1.28
CA ASP A 20 -19.08 12.79 0.69
C ASP A 20 -18.54 14.07 1.38
N GLU A 21 -17.82 14.90 0.61
CA GLU A 21 -17.23 16.12 1.13
C GLU A 21 -18.28 17.20 1.46
N ASP A 22 -19.29 17.36 0.61
CA ASP A 22 -20.32 18.39 0.76
C ASP A 22 -21.18 18.09 1.99
N ALA A 23 -21.52 16.81 2.19
CA ALA A 23 -22.21 16.37 3.40
C ALA A 23 -21.36 16.58 4.67
N ALA A 24 -20.04 16.34 4.60
CA ALA A 24 -19.16 16.58 5.75
C ALA A 24 -19.09 18.07 6.13
N ILE A 25 -19.09 18.97 5.15
CA ILE A 25 -19.15 20.43 5.36
C ILE A 25 -20.47 20.81 6.02
N ALA A 26 -21.59 20.28 5.55
CA ALA A 26 -22.92 20.52 6.13
C ALA A 26 -23.02 20.06 7.60
N MET A 27 -22.28 19.02 7.97
CA MET A 27 -22.17 18.51 9.35
C MET A 27 -21.19 19.31 10.23
N GLY A 28 -20.63 20.42 9.74
CA GLY A 28 -19.74 21.30 10.50
C GLY A 28 -18.29 20.82 10.56
N VAL A 29 -17.88 19.87 9.72
CA VAL A 29 -16.48 19.42 9.64
C VAL A 29 -15.67 20.41 8.79
N ASN A 30 -14.59 20.94 9.35
CA ASN A 30 -13.65 21.76 8.58
C ASN A 30 -12.78 20.86 7.68
N THR A 31 -13.19 20.70 6.42
CA THR A 31 -12.53 19.80 5.45
C THR A 31 -11.09 20.22 5.16
N PHE A 32 -10.83 21.53 5.06
CA PHE A 32 -9.49 22.07 4.82
C PHE A 32 -8.48 21.61 5.87
N ARG A 33 -8.80 21.79 7.16
CA ARG A 33 -7.90 21.37 8.25
C ARG A 33 -7.64 19.87 8.25
N ILE A 34 -8.69 19.06 8.04
CA ILE A 34 -8.57 17.60 8.06
C ILE A 34 -7.75 17.09 6.87
N LYS A 35 -7.96 17.65 5.66
CA LYS A 35 -7.16 17.34 4.47
C LYS A 35 -5.70 17.72 4.64
N THR A 36 -5.41 18.90 5.19
CA THR A 36 -4.02 19.32 5.48
C THR A 36 -3.35 18.42 6.50
N CYS A 37 -4.05 18.00 7.57
CA CYS A 37 -3.51 17.02 8.51
C CYS A 37 -3.25 15.65 7.87
N ALA A 38 -4.16 15.19 7.00
CA ALA A 38 -3.97 13.94 6.26
C ALA A 38 -2.74 14.01 5.36
N PHE A 39 -2.60 15.09 4.59
CA PHE A 39 -1.45 15.34 3.73
C PHE A 39 -0.15 15.44 4.52
N ALA A 40 -0.11 16.22 5.60
CA ALA A 40 1.08 16.37 6.44
C ALA A 40 1.53 15.03 7.05
N THR A 41 0.58 14.19 7.47
CA THR A 41 0.89 12.87 8.01
C THR A 41 1.47 11.95 6.93
N SER A 42 0.90 11.94 5.73
CA SER A 42 1.44 11.17 4.59
C SER A 42 2.84 11.65 4.18
N ALA A 43 3.01 12.96 4.02
CA ALA A 43 4.28 13.57 3.63
C ALA A 43 5.39 13.29 4.65
N PHE A 44 5.07 13.19 5.94
CA PHE A 44 6.03 12.81 6.97
C PHE A 44 6.56 11.38 6.76
N PHE A 45 5.69 10.40 6.50
CA PHE A 45 6.11 9.02 6.25
C PHE A 45 6.81 8.86 4.89
N GLU A 46 6.31 9.53 3.84
CA GLU A 46 6.95 9.55 2.52
C GLU A 46 8.34 10.21 2.58
N GLY A 47 8.48 11.30 3.33
CA GLY A 47 9.76 11.99 3.53
C GLY A 47 10.80 11.11 4.22
N ILE A 48 10.40 10.34 5.24
CA ILE A 48 11.30 9.37 5.90
C ILE A 48 11.71 8.26 4.91
N GLY A 49 10.76 7.69 4.16
CA GLY A 49 11.04 6.65 3.18
C GLY A 49 11.94 7.13 2.04
N GLY A 50 11.64 8.30 1.48
CA GLY A 50 12.44 8.93 0.43
C GLY A 50 13.84 9.33 0.91
N GLY A 51 13.96 9.84 2.14
CA GLY A 51 15.26 10.16 2.76
C GLY A 51 16.13 8.93 2.94
N LEU A 52 15.55 7.81 3.41
CA LEU A 52 16.24 6.52 3.49
C LEU A 52 16.69 6.02 2.11
N LEU A 53 15.83 6.12 1.10
CA LEU A 53 16.17 5.73 -0.28
C LEU A 53 17.31 6.57 -0.86
N ALA A 54 17.27 7.89 -0.65
CA ALA A 54 18.34 8.80 -1.08
C ALA A 54 19.67 8.47 -0.39
N SER A 55 19.63 8.16 0.92
CA SER A 55 20.82 7.73 1.66
C SER A 55 21.39 6.40 1.16
N LEU A 56 20.54 5.47 0.71
CA LEU A 56 20.96 4.17 0.19
C LEU A 56 21.60 4.29 -1.20
N LEU A 57 20.99 5.06 -2.10
CA LEU A 57 21.44 5.16 -3.48
C LEU A 57 22.63 6.11 -3.66
N THR A 58 22.88 7.02 -2.70
CA THR A 58 23.97 8.03 -2.68
C THR A 58 23.99 9.00 -3.87
N THR A 59 23.15 8.76 -4.88
CA THR A 59 22.95 9.53 -6.09
C THR A 59 21.46 9.60 -6.37
N ILE A 60 20.96 10.79 -6.66
CA ILE A 60 19.56 11.02 -7.01
C ILE A 60 19.50 11.30 -8.51
N SER A 61 18.95 10.35 -9.26
CA SER A 61 18.65 10.52 -10.69
C SER A 61 17.13 10.59 -10.89
N PRO A 62 16.61 11.50 -11.74
CA PRO A 62 15.18 11.58 -12.04
C PRO A 62 14.65 10.30 -12.68
N GLY A 63 15.51 9.47 -13.30
CA GLY A 63 15.10 8.18 -13.86
C GLY A 63 14.65 7.13 -12.84
N LEU A 64 14.92 7.33 -11.55
CA LEU A 64 14.44 6.45 -10.47
C LEU A 64 12.95 6.67 -10.19
N PHE A 65 12.42 7.85 -10.50
CA PHE A 65 11.03 8.24 -10.28
C PHE A 65 10.24 8.18 -11.59
N ASP A 66 10.32 7.03 -12.26
CA ASP A 66 9.62 6.82 -13.52
C ASP A 66 8.14 6.49 -13.29
N PHE A 67 7.32 6.62 -14.33
CA PHE A 67 5.90 6.26 -14.34
C PHE A 67 5.66 4.83 -13.87
N MET A 68 6.57 3.91 -14.17
CA MET A 68 6.48 2.52 -13.76
C MET A 68 6.44 2.36 -12.23
N LEU A 69 7.20 3.19 -11.49
CA LEU A 69 7.17 3.19 -10.02
C LEU A 69 5.81 3.66 -9.50
N THR A 70 5.24 4.70 -10.09
CA THR A 70 3.90 5.21 -9.72
C THR A 70 2.82 4.14 -9.93
N PHE A 71 2.84 3.45 -11.08
CA PHE A 71 1.93 2.33 -11.33
C PHE A 71 2.14 1.19 -10.33
N GLN A 72 3.38 0.86 -10.01
CA GLN A 72 3.68 -0.17 -9.01
C GLN A 72 3.11 0.20 -7.63
N LEU A 73 3.27 1.45 -7.19
CA LEU A 73 2.68 1.94 -5.93
C LEU A 73 1.14 1.89 -5.96
N LEU A 74 0.52 2.29 -7.07
CA LEU A 74 -0.93 2.19 -7.25
C LEU A 74 -1.41 0.74 -7.17
N ILE A 75 -0.73 -0.18 -7.84
CA ILE A 75 -1.05 -1.61 -7.82
C ILE A 75 -1.00 -2.15 -6.40
N ILE A 76 0.05 -1.81 -5.63
CA ILE A 76 0.19 -2.23 -4.23
C ILE A 76 -1.03 -1.80 -3.40
N ILE A 77 -1.45 -0.54 -3.54
CA ILE A 77 -2.56 0.03 -2.76
C ILE A 77 -3.90 -0.58 -3.21
N VAL A 78 -4.12 -0.76 -4.51
CA VAL A 78 -5.34 -1.36 -5.07
C VAL A 78 -5.47 -2.83 -4.66
N LEU A 79 -4.37 -3.58 -4.74
CA LEU A 79 -4.29 -4.98 -4.37
C LEU A 79 -4.46 -5.17 -2.85
N GLY A 80 -3.96 -4.22 -2.04
CA GLY A 80 -4.23 -4.19 -0.61
C GLY A 80 -5.69 -3.84 -0.26
N GLY A 81 -6.33 -2.98 -1.05
CA GLY A 81 -7.72 -2.55 -0.90
C GLY A 81 -7.85 -1.07 -0.50
N LEU A 82 -8.67 -0.34 -1.26
CA LEU A 82 -8.90 1.11 -1.08
C LEU A 82 -9.57 1.42 0.26
N GLY A 83 -8.76 1.81 1.26
CA GLY A 83 -9.24 2.23 2.58
C GLY A 83 -9.08 1.22 3.70
N SER A 84 -8.30 0.15 3.51
CA SER A 84 -7.87 -0.75 4.58
C SER A 84 -6.38 -0.58 4.84
N THR A 85 -5.99 -0.11 6.02
CA THR A 85 -4.56 0.02 6.38
C THR A 85 -3.89 -1.35 6.48
N THR A 86 -4.60 -2.34 7.02
CA THR A 86 -4.11 -3.73 7.13
C THR A 86 -3.98 -4.40 5.76
N GLY A 87 -4.91 -4.11 4.85
CA GLY A 87 -4.84 -4.53 3.45
C GLY A 87 -3.65 -3.94 2.71
N ALA A 88 -3.42 -2.62 2.85
CA ALA A 88 -2.26 -1.96 2.26
C ALA A 88 -0.92 -2.55 2.76
N LEU A 89 -0.81 -2.85 4.06
CA LEU A 89 0.41 -3.47 4.61
C LEU A 89 0.67 -4.86 4.00
N LEU A 90 -0.36 -5.70 3.92
CA LEU A 90 -0.24 -7.04 3.33
C LEU A 90 0.03 -6.97 1.82
N GLY A 91 -0.61 -6.04 1.11
CA GLY A 91 -0.35 -5.77 -0.31
C GLY A 91 1.11 -5.40 -0.55
N THR A 92 1.68 -4.51 0.27
CA THR A 92 3.09 -4.14 0.20
C THR A 92 4.00 -5.34 0.46
N VAL A 93 3.77 -6.10 1.54
CA VAL A 93 4.61 -7.26 1.87
C VAL A 93 4.55 -8.32 0.78
N LEU A 94 3.38 -8.56 0.19
CA LEU A 94 3.22 -9.56 -0.86
C LEU A 94 3.91 -9.10 -2.15
N VAL A 95 3.66 -7.87 -2.61
CA VAL A 95 4.23 -7.37 -3.87
C VAL A 95 5.75 -7.14 -3.76
N VAL A 96 6.21 -6.47 -2.70
CA VAL A 96 7.65 -6.20 -2.51
C VAL A 96 8.38 -7.49 -2.12
N GLY A 97 7.79 -8.31 -1.24
CA GLY A 97 8.39 -9.58 -0.81
C GLY A 97 8.46 -10.60 -1.95
N SER A 98 7.44 -10.69 -2.80
CA SER A 98 7.52 -11.52 -4.01
C SER A 98 8.59 -11.02 -4.97
N GLY A 99 8.71 -9.70 -5.17
CA GLY A 99 9.80 -9.13 -5.97
C GLY A 99 11.19 -9.50 -5.43
N GLU A 100 11.40 -9.40 -4.11
CA GLU A 100 12.68 -9.75 -3.49
C GLU A 100 12.95 -11.27 -3.49
N TRP A 101 11.92 -12.11 -3.35
CA TRP A 101 12.05 -13.56 -3.53
C TRP A 101 12.36 -13.95 -4.97
N LEU A 102 11.80 -13.25 -5.95
CA LEU A 102 12.13 -13.46 -7.35
C LEU A 102 13.55 -12.97 -7.67
N ARG A 103 14.19 -12.17 -6.82
CA ARG A 103 15.60 -11.75 -6.99
C ARG A 103 16.57 -12.93 -7.01
N PHE A 104 16.22 -14.06 -6.39
CA PHE A 104 17.01 -15.30 -6.49
C PHE A 104 17.02 -15.89 -7.92
N LEU A 105 16.03 -15.56 -8.76
CA LEU A 105 15.99 -15.97 -10.17
C LEU A 105 16.81 -15.05 -11.09
N ASP A 106 17.15 -13.84 -10.62
CA ASP A 106 18.05 -12.92 -11.32
C ASP A 106 19.53 -13.23 -11.06
N GLN A 107 19.84 -14.03 -10.03
CA GLN A 107 21.17 -14.59 -9.85
C GLN A 107 21.39 -15.66 -10.92
N PRO A 108 22.57 -15.74 -11.56
CA PRO A 108 22.86 -16.79 -12.52
C PRO A 108 22.76 -18.15 -11.81
N LEU A 109 21.60 -18.79 -11.95
CA LEU A 109 21.37 -20.13 -11.48
C LEU A 109 22.15 -21.05 -12.41
N GLN A 110 23.35 -21.43 -11.99
CA GLN A 110 24.10 -22.55 -12.56
C GLN A 110 23.38 -23.86 -12.19
N PHE A 111 22.20 -24.09 -12.75
CA PHE A 111 21.60 -25.40 -12.74
C PHE A 111 22.24 -26.23 -13.86
N PHE A 112 23.02 -27.24 -13.45
CA PHE A 112 23.44 -28.33 -14.31
C PHE A 112 24.40 -27.95 -15.47
N GLY A 113 25.36 -27.04 -15.24
CA GLY A 113 26.48 -26.82 -16.18
C GLY A 113 26.10 -26.27 -17.56
N HIS A 114 24.86 -25.86 -17.77
CA HIS A 114 24.41 -25.11 -18.94
C HIS A 114 24.13 -23.67 -18.52
N ASP A 115 24.92 -22.72 -19.04
CA ASP A 115 24.68 -21.29 -18.91
C ASP A 115 23.38 -20.92 -19.65
N LEU A 116 22.25 -21.07 -18.97
CA LEU A 116 21.04 -20.35 -19.31
C LEU A 116 21.29 -18.91 -18.87
N GLY A 117 21.91 -18.12 -19.75
CA GLY A 117 22.30 -16.74 -19.48
C GLY A 117 21.21 -15.95 -18.77
N ALA A 118 21.61 -15.03 -17.90
CA ALA A 118 20.69 -14.12 -17.24
C ALA A 118 19.94 -13.31 -18.30
N TYR A 119 18.69 -13.69 -18.60
CA TYR A 119 17.82 -12.89 -19.47
C TYR A 119 17.33 -11.70 -18.65
N PRO A 120 17.89 -10.48 -18.85
CA PRO A 120 17.49 -9.31 -18.09
C PRO A 120 16.07 -8.97 -18.53
N GLY A 121 15.06 -9.35 -17.74
CA GLY A 121 13.66 -9.16 -18.08
C GLY A 121 12.73 -10.32 -17.75
N LEU A 122 13.24 -11.56 -17.57
CA LEU A 122 12.40 -12.69 -17.16
C LEU A 122 11.70 -12.41 -15.83
N ARG A 123 12.41 -11.78 -14.89
CA ARG A 123 11.86 -11.30 -13.61
C ARG A 123 10.62 -10.43 -13.80
N MET A 124 10.62 -9.52 -14.78
CA MET A 124 9.54 -8.57 -15.00
C MET A 124 8.32 -9.27 -15.59
N VAL A 125 8.52 -10.25 -16.47
CA VAL A 125 7.44 -11.06 -17.04
C VAL A 125 6.81 -11.94 -15.97
N VAL A 126 7.63 -12.67 -15.20
CA VAL A 126 7.13 -13.54 -14.12
C VAL A 126 6.42 -12.71 -13.04
N PHE A 127 7.00 -11.57 -12.65
CA PHE A 127 6.38 -10.65 -11.69
C PHE A 127 5.05 -10.09 -12.21
N SER A 128 4.97 -9.72 -13.49
CA SER A 128 3.73 -9.22 -14.10
C SER A 128 2.65 -10.31 -14.13
N LEU A 129 3.02 -11.55 -14.43
CA LEU A 129 2.11 -12.69 -14.48
C LEU A 129 1.63 -13.05 -13.06
N LEU A 130 2.51 -12.98 -12.07
CA LEU A 130 2.20 -13.18 -10.66
C LEU A 130 1.26 -12.08 -10.15
N LEU A 131 1.54 -10.80 -10.48
CA LEU A 131 0.63 -9.69 -10.19
C LEU A 131 -0.75 -9.87 -10.85
N LEU A 132 -0.80 -10.33 -12.09
CA LEU A 132 -2.05 -10.58 -12.81
C LEU A 132 -2.87 -11.69 -12.12
N ILE A 133 -2.20 -12.77 -11.72
CA ILE A 133 -2.82 -13.84 -10.91
C ILE A 133 -3.36 -13.27 -9.59
N ILE A 134 -2.57 -12.48 -8.86
CA ILE A 134 -3.03 -11.92 -7.59
C ILE A 134 -4.20 -10.96 -7.81
N MET A 135 -4.17 -10.11 -8.83
CA MET A 135 -5.29 -9.23 -9.17
C MET A 135 -6.56 -10.01 -9.53
N LEU A 136 -6.41 -11.16 -10.20
CA LEU A 136 -7.53 -12.03 -10.54
C LEU A 136 -8.21 -12.60 -9.29
N PHE A 137 -7.41 -13.04 -8.31
CA PHE A 137 -7.92 -13.61 -7.06
C PHE A 137 -8.32 -12.55 -6.02
N ALA A 138 -7.70 -11.38 -6.02
CA ALA A 138 -7.92 -10.28 -5.07
C ALA A 138 -8.70 -9.11 -5.70
N ARG A 139 -9.81 -9.40 -6.39
CA ARG A 139 -10.61 -8.42 -7.15
C ARG A 139 -11.25 -7.30 -6.31
N GLU A 140 -11.38 -7.50 -5.00
CA GLU A 140 -11.84 -6.48 -4.02
C GLU A 140 -10.70 -5.95 -3.11
N GLY A 141 -9.46 -6.39 -3.34
CA GLY A 141 -8.32 -6.22 -2.43
C GLY A 141 -8.23 -7.34 -1.37
N LEU A 142 -7.02 -7.70 -0.95
CA LEU A 142 -6.73 -8.85 -0.05
C LEU A 142 -7.55 -8.90 1.25
N LEU A 143 -7.98 -7.74 1.77
CA LEU A 143 -8.81 -7.62 2.97
C LEU A 143 -10.13 -6.86 2.73
N GLY A 144 -10.35 -6.37 1.51
CA GLY A 144 -11.52 -5.55 1.15
C GLY A 144 -11.82 -4.45 2.18
N LYS A 145 -13.08 -4.41 2.64
CA LYS A 145 -13.61 -3.40 3.59
C LYS A 145 -13.51 -3.81 5.07
N LYS A 146 -12.99 -5.01 5.37
CA LYS A 146 -12.98 -5.56 6.73
C LYS A 146 -11.60 -5.36 7.35
N GLU A 147 -11.48 -4.37 8.23
CA GLU A 147 -10.36 -4.36 9.15
C GLU A 147 -10.49 -5.57 10.09
N ILE A 148 -9.48 -6.45 10.11
CA ILE A 148 -9.37 -7.59 11.04
C ILE A 148 -9.65 -7.21 12.51
N TRP A 149 -9.38 -5.94 12.86
CA TRP A 149 -9.61 -5.37 14.19
C TRP A 149 -11.06 -4.95 14.49
N GLN A 150 -11.93 -4.79 13.48
CA GLN A 150 -13.36 -4.50 13.70
C GLN A 150 -14.16 -5.74 14.10
N THR A 151 -13.69 -6.94 13.74
CA THR A 151 -14.34 -8.20 14.13
C THR A 151 -14.29 -8.44 15.64
N GLY A 152 -13.27 -7.93 16.34
CA GLY A 152 -13.13 -8.10 17.80
C GLY A 152 -13.94 -7.12 18.67
N ARG A 153 -14.35 -5.95 18.17
CA ARG A 153 -15.04 -4.92 18.99
C ARG A 153 -16.56 -4.89 18.87
N ARG A 154 -17.16 -5.66 17.96
CA ARG A 154 -18.63 -5.76 17.86
C ARG A 154 -19.29 -6.60 18.96
N SER A 155 -18.52 -7.35 19.76
CA SER A 155 -19.08 -8.21 20.81
C SER A 155 -19.29 -7.54 22.18
N GLY A 156 -18.93 -6.26 22.37
CA GLY A 156 -18.90 -5.62 23.70
C GLY A 156 -19.85 -4.45 23.94
N GLY A 157 -20.81 -4.17 23.05
CA GLY A 157 -21.55 -2.89 23.06
C GLY A 157 -23.07 -2.96 22.95
N TYR A 158 -23.70 -4.13 23.13
CA TYR A 158 -25.16 -4.27 23.20
C TYR A 158 -25.53 -5.00 24.49
N GLY A 159 -25.56 -4.25 25.58
CA GLY A 159 -25.92 -4.76 26.91
C GLY A 159 -26.08 -3.61 27.89
N GLY A 160 -27.25 -2.98 27.89
CA GLY A 160 -27.60 -1.91 28.82
C GLY A 160 -28.93 -1.29 28.42
N LYS A 161 -30.00 -1.95 28.84
CA LYS A 161 -31.37 -1.43 28.84
C LYS A 161 -31.48 -0.30 29.86
#